data_AF-A0A4Q4DAR0-F1
#
_entry.id   AF-A0A4Q4DAR0-F1
#
_cell.length_a   1.000
_cell.length_b   1.000
_cell.length_c   1.000
_cell.angle_alpha   90.00
_cell.angle_beta   90.00
_cell.angle_gamma   90.00
#
_symmetry.space_group_name_H-M   'P 1'
#
loop_
_entity.id
_entity.type
_entity.pdbx_description
1 polymer ?
#
loop_
_entity_poly.entity_id
_entity_poly.type
_entity_poly.pdbx_seq_one_letter_code
_entity_poly.pdbx_strand_id
1 'polypeptide(L)'
;MATLLDELISAKAVTTKGFFSQGFAKDSGGKVLMAYGPSWYGQYLFKTAFKTPAKQIAAASPLTWEGETTPATGNVGGGVWMVSSHSANLKASTDLVSWLTTSDENQASAPTYPAYTKAADAWLANPANSDYFANDVSKPFQEAADQVWTGWSNTRFSDATAWSSVVLPALTSGKSLVSVLPAWQREISNQARAEGYQVVNE
;
A
#
# COMPACT_ATOMS: atom_id res chain seq x y z
N MET A 1 -0.96 -18.53 2.17
CA MET A 1 -1.36 -17.18 2.61
C MET A 1 -2.77 -17.10 3.15
N ALA A 2 -3.82 -17.42 2.37
CA ALA A 2 -5.21 -17.26 2.81
C ALA A 2 -5.55 -18.02 4.11
N THR A 3 -5.06 -19.25 4.27
CA THR A 3 -5.23 -20.05 5.50
C THR A 3 -4.65 -19.36 6.73
N LEU A 4 -3.45 -18.79 6.63
CA LEU A 4 -2.81 -18.05 7.72
C LEU A 4 -3.67 -16.85 8.14
N LEU A 5 -4.17 -16.08 7.17
CA LEU A 5 -5.04 -14.95 7.46
C LEU A 5 -6.37 -15.40 8.09
N ASP A 6 -6.94 -16.51 7.64
CA ASP A 6 -8.15 -17.08 8.24
C ASP A 6 -7.94 -17.49 9.70
N GLU A 7 -6.79 -18.11 10.02
CA GLU A 7 -6.42 -18.45 11.40
C GLU A 7 -6.28 -17.19 12.27
N LEU A 8 -5.61 -16.15 11.77
CA LEU A 8 -5.44 -14.88 12.48
C LEU A 8 -6.76 -14.13 12.67
N ILE A 9 -7.66 -14.16 11.69
CA ILE A 9 -9.00 -13.57 11.77
C ILE A 9 -9.84 -14.34 12.80
N SER A 10 -9.82 -15.67 12.77
CA SER A 10 -10.53 -16.53 13.73
C SER A 10 -10.06 -16.28 15.17
N ALA A 11 -8.74 -16.13 15.35
CA ALA A 11 -8.12 -15.76 16.62
C ALA A 11 -8.35 -14.28 17.03
N LYS A 12 -8.99 -13.48 16.17
CA LYS A 12 -9.22 -12.02 16.35
C LYS A 12 -7.91 -11.22 16.50
N ALA A 13 -6.81 -11.76 16.00
CA ALA A 13 -5.51 -11.09 15.95
C ALA A 13 -5.44 -10.05 14.81
N VAL A 14 -6.23 -10.26 13.74
CA VAL A 14 -6.36 -9.34 12.60
C VAL A 14 -7.78 -8.83 12.51
N THR A 15 -7.93 -7.51 12.32
CA THR A 15 -9.23 -6.88 12.11
C THR A 15 -9.77 -7.16 10.71
N THR A 16 -11.08 -7.41 10.62
CA THR A 16 -11.79 -7.49 9.32
C THR A 16 -12.25 -6.13 8.80
N LYS A 17 -12.06 -5.06 9.58
CA LYS A 17 -12.37 -3.68 9.16
C LYS A 17 -11.18 -3.07 8.43
N GLY A 18 -11.42 -2.51 7.25
CA GLY A 18 -10.41 -1.74 6.52
C GLY A 18 -10.08 -0.42 7.21
N PHE A 19 -8.82 0.02 7.12
CA PHE A 19 -8.35 1.27 7.73
C PHE A 19 -9.08 2.52 7.24
N PHE A 20 -9.61 2.48 6.02
CA PHE A 20 -10.37 3.55 5.37
C PHE A 20 -11.89 3.42 5.56
N SER A 21 -12.35 2.38 6.26
CA SER A 21 -13.77 2.25 6.55
C SER A 21 -14.22 3.36 7.51
N GLN A 22 -15.48 3.79 7.35
CA GLN A 22 -16.06 4.83 8.18
C GLN A 22 -15.91 4.48 9.67
N GLY A 23 -15.44 5.44 10.47
CA GLY A 23 -15.26 5.28 11.92
C GLY A 23 -14.00 4.53 12.34
N PHE A 24 -13.27 3.84 11.45
CA PHE A 24 -12.09 3.04 11.84
C PHE A 24 -11.06 3.86 12.62
N ALA A 25 -10.63 4.99 12.07
CA ALA A 25 -9.60 5.83 12.70
C ALA A 25 -10.03 6.29 14.11
N LYS A 26 -11.29 6.68 14.28
CA LYS A 26 -11.86 7.13 15.55
C LYS A 26 -12.02 5.98 16.57
N ASP A 27 -12.54 4.84 16.13
CA ASP A 27 -13.02 3.78 17.02
C ASP A 27 -11.96 2.69 17.28
N SER A 28 -10.98 2.57 16.38
CA SER A 28 -10.01 1.47 16.33
C SER A 28 -8.58 1.89 15.99
N GLY A 29 -8.34 3.11 15.47
CA GLY A 29 -7.00 3.57 15.08
C GLY A 29 -5.97 3.46 16.20
N GLY A 30 -6.32 3.88 17.42
CA GLY A 30 -5.46 3.77 18.60
C GLY A 30 -5.23 2.33 19.11
N LYS A 31 -5.85 1.32 18.50
CA LYS A 31 -5.69 -0.11 18.86
C LYS A 31 -4.77 -0.85 17.88
N VAL A 32 -4.31 -0.20 16.82
CA VAL A 32 -3.44 -0.82 15.81
C VAL A 32 -2.02 -0.91 16.34
N LEU A 33 -1.57 -2.12 16.69
CA LEU A 33 -0.19 -2.39 17.13
C LEU A 33 0.78 -2.59 15.97
N MET A 34 0.28 -3.14 14.86
CA MET A 34 1.08 -3.45 13.67
C MET A 34 0.20 -3.31 12.44
N ALA A 35 0.77 -2.78 11.36
CA ALA A 35 0.17 -2.79 10.04
C ALA A 35 1.22 -3.27 9.03
N TYR A 36 0.85 -4.27 8.23
CA TYR A 36 1.60 -4.61 7.02
C TYR A 36 1.06 -3.75 5.88
N GLY A 37 1.92 -2.95 5.26
CA GLY A 37 1.47 -2.01 4.22
C GLY A 37 2.55 -1.06 3.72
N PRO A 38 2.19 -0.16 2.80
CA PRO A 38 3.13 0.75 2.17
C PRO A 38 3.66 1.79 3.17
N SER A 39 4.88 2.27 2.93
CA SER A 39 5.62 3.19 3.82
C SER A 39 4.84 4.46 4.20
N TRP A 40 3.97 4.96 3.31
CA TRP A 40 3.13 6.13 3.56
C TRP A 40 2.12 5.95 4.71
N TYR A 41 1.87 4.71 5.17
CA TYR A 41 1.07 4.45 6.38
C TYR A 41 1.62 5.18 7.61
N GLY A 42 2.95 5.32 7.75
CA GLY A 42 3.56 5.99 8.90
C GLY A 42 3.05 7.41 9.10
N GLN A 43 3.11 8.24 8.05
CA GLN A 43 2.67 9.64 8.09
C GLN A 43 1.17 9.80 7.91
N TYR A 44 0.56 9.05 6.99
CA TYR A 44 -0.84 9.29 6.65
C TYR A 44 -1.78 8.62 7.65
N LEU A 45 -1.57 7.33 7.94
CA LEU A 45 -2.43 6.60 8.86
C LEU A 45 -2.03 6.83 10.31
N PHE A 46 -0.83 6.42 10.72
CA PHE A 46 -0.45 6.48 12.14
C PHE A 46 -0.36 7.93 12.64
N LYS A 47 0.40 8.82 11.99
CA LYS A 47 0.54 10.21 12.44
C LYS A 47 -0.75 11.01 12.27
N THR A 48 -1.34 10.98 11.06
CA THR A 48 -2.41 11.92 10.72
C THR A 48 -3.80 11.39 11.05
N ALA A 49 -4.14 10.15 10.71
CA ALA A 49 -5.49 9.62 10.93
C ALA A 49 -5.69 9.05 12.35
N PHE A 50 -4.77 8.20 12.82
CA PHE A 50 -4.86 7.49 14.09
C PHE A 50 -4.28 8.28 15.26
N LYS A 51 -3.56 9.37 14.97
CA LYS A 51 -2.94 10.27 15.97
C LYS A 51 -1.99 9.54 16.91
N THR A 52 -1.30 8.50 16.42
CA THR A 52 -0.24 7.82 17.16
C THR A 52 0.82 8.85 17.57
N PRO A 53 1.18 8.94 18.86
CA PRO A 53 2.19 9.86 19.32
C PRO A 53 3.55 9.67 18.61
N ALA A 54 4.31 10.75 18.48
CA ALA A 54 5.68 10.67 18.01
C ALA A 54 6.50 9.72 18.89
N LYS A 55 7.50 9.08 18.30
CA LYS A 55 8.38 8.10 18.92
C LYS A 55 7.69 6.81 19.40
N GLN A 56 6.47 6.50 18.93
CA GLN A 56 5.76 5.25 19.25
C GLN A 56 5.54 4.32 18.05
N ILE A 57 5.92 4.73 16.84
CA ILE A 57 5.83 3.89 15.64
C ILE A 57 7.22 3.72 15.02
N ALA A 58 7.50 2.50 14.58
CA ALA A 58 8.74 2.09 13.93
C ALA A 58 8.42 1.45 12.57
N ALA A 59 9.45 1.28 11.75
CA ALA A 59 9.40 0.43 10.57
C ALA A 59 10.40 -0.72 10.72
N ALA A 60 10.04 -1.89 10.18
CA ALA A 60 10.90 -3.06 10.13
C ALA A 60 11.20 -3.41 8.66
N SER A 61 12.35 -4.04 8.43
CA SER A 61 12.72 -4.54 7.11
C SER A 61 11.72 -5.59 6.62
N PRO A 62 11.56 -5.75 5.29
CA PRO A 62 10.69 -6.78 4.75
C PRO A 62 10.99 -8.18 5.30
N LEU A 63 9.93 -8.95 5.52
CA LEU A 63 10.00 -10.31 6.06
C LEU A 63 10.08 -11.32 4.91
N THR A 64 10.63 -12.50 5.19
CA THR A 64 10.55 -13.68 4.33
C THR A 64 9.50 -14.65 4.84
N TRP A 65 8.92 -15.45 3.94
CA TRP A 65 8.15 -16.63 4.34
C TRP A 65 9.06 -17.82 4.64
N GLU A 66 8.52 -18.83 5.32
CA GLU A 66 9.23 -20.09 5.54
C GLU A 66 9.62 -20.72 4.21
N GLY A 67 10.90 -21.08 4.06
CA GLY A 67 11.45 -21.63 2.83
C GLY A 67 11.90 -20.59 1.80
N GLU A 68 11.61 -19.30 1.99
CA GLU A 68 12.13 -18.23 1.15
C GLU A 68 13.50 -17.74 1.64
N THR A 69 14.41 -17.51 0.69
CA THR A 69 15.76 -16.99 0.96
C THR A 69 15.90 -15.51 0.59
N THR A 70 14.92 -14.93 -0.11
CA THR A 70 14.93 -13.53 -0.53
C THR A 70 13.61 -12.89 -0.15
N PRO A 71 13.63 -11.79 0.62
CA PRO A 71 12.41 -11.05 0.93
C PRO A 71 11.83 -10.41 -0.34
N ALA A 72 10.50 -10.33 -0.39
CA ALA A 72 9.77 -9.63 -1.42
C ALA A 72 8.65 -8.80 -0.79
N THR A 73 8.44 -7.59 -1.32
CA THR A 73 7.34 -6.70 -0.94
C THR A 73 6.36 -6.54 -2.10
N GLY A 74 5.10 -6.24 -1.78
CA GLY A 74 4.16 -5.70 -2.75
C GLY A 74 4.30 -4.19 -2.87
N ASN A 75 3.76 -3.63 -3.94
CA ASN A 75 3.60 -2.19 -4.14
C ASN A 75 2.11 -1.83 -4.16
N VAL A 76 1.63 -1.13 -3.11
CA VAL A 76 0.22 -0.74 -2.98
C VAL A 76 0.11 0.77 -2.80
N GLY A 77 -0.73 1.39 -3.63
CA GLY A 77 -0.89 2.85 -3.67
C GLY A 77 0.28 3.53 -4.36
N GLY A 78 0.74 4.64 -3.80
CA GLY A 78 1.68 5.54 -4.47
C GLY A 78 0.94 6.47 -5.43
N GLY A 79 1.09 7.78 -5.21
CA GLY A 79 0.49 8.78 -6.09
C GLY A 79 1.27 8.88 -7.40
N VAL A 80 0.55 8.95 -8.52
CA VAL A 80 1.14 9.28 -9.83
C VAL A 80 0.61 10.63 -10.30
N TRP A 81 1.50 11.41 -10.90
CA TRP A 81 1.12 12.60 -11.64
C TRP A 81 0.96 12.23 -13.12
N MET A 82 -0.18 12.59 -13.69
CA MET A 82 -0.49 12.31 -15.10
C MET A 82 -0.72 13.62 -15.84
N VAL A 83 -0.13 13.74 -17.04
CA VAL A 83 -0.40 14.84 -17.97
C VAL A 83 -1.36 14.34 -19.03
N SER A 84 -2.51 15.01 -19.16
CA SER A 84 -3.44 14.72 -20.25
C SER A 84 -2.78 15.02 -21.60
N SER A 85 -2.88 14.07 -22.53
CA SER A 85 -2.44 14.25 -23.93
C SER A 85 -3.18 15.39 -24.64
N HIS A 86 -4.33 15.83 -24.11
CA HIS A 86 -5.12 16.95 -24.63
C HIS A 86 -4.77 18.30 -23.99
N SER A 87 -3.75 18.37 -23.14
CA SER A 87 -3.34 19.65 -22.52
C SER A 87 -2.95 20.67 -23.60
N ALA A 88 -3.48 21.89 -23.50
CA ALA A 88 -3.04 23.00 -24.35
C ALA A 88 -1.59 23.45 -24.04
N ASN A 89 -1.03 23.01 -22.90
CA ASN A 89 0.28 23.43 -22.40
C ASN A 89 1.18 22.23 -22.10
N LEU A 90 1.23 21.23 -22.99
CA LEU A 90 1.94 19.96 -22.78
C LEU A 90 3.35 20.16 -22.21
N LYS A 91 4.16 21.03 -22.81
CA LYS A 91 5.52 21.28 -22.33
C LYS A 91 5.55 21.74 -20.87
N ALA A 92 4.78 22.77 -20.53
CA ALA A 92 4.75 23.31 -19.17
C ALA A 92 4.18 22.30 -18.16
N SER A 93 3.16 21.52 -18.56
CA SER A 93 2.60 20.44 -17.73
C SER A 93 3.63 19.35 -17.47
N THR A 94 4.38 18.93 -18.48
CA THR A 94 5.46 17.94 -18.35
C THR A 94 6.61 18.47 -17.49
N ASP A 95 7.04 19.72 -17.69
CA ASP A 95 8.07 20.36 -16.88
C ASP A 95 7.64 20.40 -15.40
N LEU A 96 6.39 20.79 -15.12
CA LEU A 96 5.83 20.84 -13.77
C LEU A 96 5.81 19.46 -13.12
N VAL A 97 5.27 18.45 -13.81
CA VAL A 97 5.19 17.09 -13.26
C VAL A 97 6.58 16.51 -13.04
N SER A 98 7.54 16.77 -13.93
CA SER A 98 8.94 16.37 -13.74
C SER A 98 9.51 17.01 -12.47
N TRP A 99 9.35 18.33 -12.31
CA TRP A 99 9.82 19.02 -11.10
C TRP A 99 9.14 18.50 -9.83
N LEU A 100 7.81 18.31 -9.83
CA LEU A 100 7.06 17.74 -8.70
C LEU A 100 7.57 16.35 -8.30
N THR A 101 8.03 15.56 -9.28
CA THR A 101 8.41 14.16 -9.09
C THR A 101 9.90 13.92 -8.90
N THR A 102 10.77 14.89 -9.20
CA THR A 102 12.23 14.70 -9.11
C THR A 102 12.99 15.82 -8.42
N SER A 103 12.32 16.86 -7.91
CA SER A 103 12.99 17.92 -7.14
C SER A 103 13.23 17.49 -5.71
N ASP A 104 14.50 17.41 -5.30
CA ASP A 104 14.90 17.13 -3.92
C ASP A 104 14.34 18.17 -2.94
N GLU A 105 14.39 19.46 -3.30
CA GLU A 105 13.90 20.57 -2.47
C GLU A 105 12.39 20.45 -2.24
N ASN A 106 11.61 20.24 -3.31
CA ASN A 106 10.17 20.07 -3.21
C ASN A 106 9.82 18.84 -2.36
N GLN A 107 10.48 17.71 -2.64
CA GLN A 107 10.12 16.43 -2.04
C GLN A 107 10.70 16.19 -0.65
N ALA A 108 11.73 16.92 -0.21
CA ALA A 108 12.21 16.86 1.17
C ALA A 108 11.11 17.24 2.19
N SER A 109 10.10 17.99 1.75
CA SER A 109 8.92 18.37 2.53
C SER A 109 7.64 17.61 2.16
N ALA A 110 7.75 16.59 1.30
CA ALA A 110 6.60 15.79 0.88
C ALA A 110 5.87 15.17 2.08
N PRO A 111 4.54 15.02 2.02
CA PRO A 111 3.75 14.52 3.14
C PRO A 111 4.06 13.06 3.51
N THR A 112 4.67 12.29 2.60
CA THR A 112 5.00 10.87 2.74
C THR A 112 6.31 10.56 2.03
N TYR A 113 6.89 9.39 2.32
CA TYR A 113 8.14 8.91 1.72
C TYR A 113 8.10 8.96 0.17
N PRO A 114 9.01 9.70 -0.50
CA PRO A 114 9.01 9.85 -1.96
C PRO A 114 9.48 8.61 -2.72
N ALA A 115 9.05 8.49 -3.98
CA ALA A 115 9.47 7.41 -4.88
C ALA A 115 10.80 7.69 -5.60
N TYR A 116 11.17 8.96 -5.79
CA TYR A 116 12.45 9.31 -6.40
C TYR A 116 13.58 9.19 -5.37
N THR A 117 14.46 8.21 -5.52
CA THR A 117 15.44 7.79 -4.50
C THR A 117 16.25 8.96 -3.93
N LYS A 118 16.73 9.87 -4.78
CA LYS A 118 17.54 11.02 -4.35
C LYS A 118 16.76 11.97 -3.43
N ALA A 119 15.50 12.24 -3.78
CA ALA A 119 14.60 13.02 -2.94
C ALA A 119 14.17 12.25 -1.67
N ALA A 120 14.08 10.93 -1.75
CA ALA A 120 13.78 10.09 -0.60
C ALA A 120 14.87 10.16 0.48
N ASP A 121 16.15 10.22 0.07
CA ASP A 121 17.27 10.46 0.98
C ASP A 121 17.19 11.85 1.64
N ALA A 122 16.86 12.90 0.86
CA ALA A 122 16.65 14.25 1.39
C ALA A 122 15.46 14.30 2.37
N TRP A 123 14.39 13.55 2.08
CA TRP A 123 13.22 13.43 2.95
C TRP A 123 13.54 12.73 4.27
N LEU A 124 14.36 11.67 4.25
CA LEU A 124 14.81 10.95 5.45
C LEU A 124 15.76 11.78 6.31
N ALA A 125 16.61 12.59 5.68
CA ALA A 125 17.50 13.52 6.38
C ALA A 125 16.77 14.69 7.05
N ASN A 126 15.52 14.97 6.67
CA ASN A 126 14.71 16.05 7.26
C ASN A 126 14.10 15.62 8.62
N PRO A 127 14.46 16.25 9.74
CA PRO A 127 13.93 15.90 11.07
C PRO A 127 12.42 16.02 11.18
N ALA A 128 11.76 16.92 10.43
CA ALA A 128 10.30 17.04 10.44
C ALA A 128 9.58 15.74 10.01
N ASN A 129 10.29 14.90 9.26
CA ASN A 129 9.83 13.61 8.77
C ASN A 129 10.31 12.45 9.65
N SER A 130 11.62 12.39 9.92
CA SER A 130 12.25 11.27 10.62
C SER A 130 12.02 11.31 12.13
N ASP A 131 11.88 12.49 12.76
CA ASP A 131 11.68 12.58 14.22
C ASP A 131 10.32 12.05 14.69
N TYR A 132 9.38 11.86 13.77
CA TYR A 132 8.13 11.22 14.12
C TYR A 132 8.31 9.75 14.55
N PHE A 133 9.27 9.03 13.96
CA PHE A 133 9.48 7.61 14.22
C PHE A 133 10.30 7.34 15.49
N ALA A 134 10.05 6.18 16.10
CA ALA A 134 10.73 5.70 17.31
C ALA A 134 12.22 5.41 17.08
N ASN A 135 12.59 5.03 15.86
CA ASN A 135 13.94 4.67 15.43
C ASN A 135 14.18 5.15 13.99
N ASP A 136 15.42 5.05 13.53
CA ASP A 136 15.75 5.30 12.12
C ASP A 136 15.05 4.29 11.21
N VAL A 137 14.30 4.81 10.23
CA VAL A 137 13.51 4.04 9.25
C VAL A 137 14.12 4.05 7.86
N SER A 138 15.30 4.67 7.67
CA SER A 138 15.95 4.81 6.36
C SER A 138 16.20 3.44 5.73
N LYS A 139 16.90 2.57 6.46
CA LYS A 139 17.20 1.20 6.03
C LYS A 139 15.94 0.40 5.65
N PRO A 140 14.93 0.21 6.52
CA PRO A 140 13.77 -0.60 6.17
C PRO A 140 12.96 -0.01 5.00
N PHE A 141 12.91 1.32 4.84
CA PHE A 141 12.24 1.94 3.70
C PHE A 141 12.98 1.71 2.38
N GLN A 142 14.31 1.88 2.37
CA GLN A 142 15.14 1.64 1.19
C GLN A 142 15.14 0.16 0.80
N GLU A 143 15.31 -0.76 1.76
CA GLU A 143 15.23 -2.20 1.50
C GLU A 143 13.86 -2.61 0.94
N ALA A 144 12.76 -2.06 1.47
CA ALA A 144 11.42 -2.35 0.94
C ALA A 144 11.21 -1.84 -0.49
N ALA A 145 11.85 -0.72 -0.86
CA ALA A 145 11.77 -0.16 -2.21
C ALA A 145 12.55 -1.03 -3.23
N ASP A 146 13.70 -1.58 -2.83
CA ASP A 146 14.52 -2.44 -3.69
C ASP A 146 13.98 -3.88 -3.83
N GLN A 147 13.02 -4.26 -2.98
CA GLN A 147 12.47 -5.63 -2.89
C GLN A 147 11.05 -5.75 -3.44
N VAL A 148 10.58 -4.76 -4.20
CA VAL A 148 9.25 -4.83 -4.83
C VAL A 148 9.21 -5.98 -5.84
N TRP A 149 8.27 -6.89 -5.65
CA TRP A 149 8.12 -8.07 -6.49
C TRP A 149 7.75 -7.69 -7.93
N THR A 150 8.56 -8.15 -8.89
CA THR A 150 8.37 -7.86 -10.32
C THR A 150 7.40 -8.81 -11.02
N GLY A 151 6.96 -9.88 -10.35
CA GLY A 151 6.00 -10.84 -10.89
C GLY A 151 4.54 -10.37 -10.87
N TRP A 152 4.27 -9.19 -10.30
CA TRP A 152 2.95 -8.58 -10.27
C TRP A 152 2.92 -7.22 -10.96
N SER A 153 1.81 -6.90 -11.61
CA SER A 153 1.56 -5.58 -12.17
C SER A 153 0.06 -5.27 -12.19
N ASN A 154 -0.28 -3.98 -12.16
CA ASN A 154 -1.66 -3.54 -12.34
C ASN A 154 -2.17 -3.95 -13.72
N THR A 155 -3.39 -4.46 -13.77
CA THR A 155 -4.07 -4.77 -15.03
C THR A 155 -4.82 -3.55 -15.57
N ARG A 156 -5.28 -3.61 -16.83
CA ARG A 156 -6.15 -2.57 -17.39
C ARG A 156 -7.58 -2.64 -16.86
N PHE A 157 -7.99 -3.78 -16.33
CA PHE A 157 -9.26 -3.96 -15.64
C PHE A 157 -9.07 -3.79 -14.13
N SER A 158 -10.16 -3.60 -13.40
CA SER A 158 -10.10 -3.44 -11.94
C SER A 158 -10.17 -4.78 -11.22
N ASP A 159 -9.08 -5.19 -10.60
CA ASP A 159 -9.04 -6.26 -9.60
C ASP A 159 -9.62 -5.80 -8.23
N ALA A 160 -9.50 -4.51 -7.93
CA ALA A 160 -10.09 -3.88 -6.74
C ALA A 160 -11.63 -3.97 -6.71
N THR A 161 -12.30 -3.88 -7.86
CA THR A 161 -13.75 -4.09 -7.96
C THR A 161 -14.13 -5.50 -7.54
N ALA A 162 -13.38 -6.51 -7.99
CA ALA A 162 -13.62 -7.91 -7.59
C ALA A 162 -13.42 -8.11 -6.08
N TRP A 163 -12.38 -7.51 -5.50
CA TRP A 163 -12.16 -7.56 -4.05
C TRP A 163 -13.31 -6.93 -3.26
N SER A 164 -13.74 -5.73 -3.64
CA SER A 164 -14.76 -4.98 -2.91
C SER A 164 -16.17 -5.56 -3.04
N SER A 165 -16.49 -6.19 -4.18
CA SER A 165 -17.81 -6.78 -4.42
C SER A 165 -17.94 -8.24 -3.93
N VAL A 166 -16.84 -9.00 -3.88
CA VAL A 166 -16.86 -10.43 -3.53
C VAL A 166 -16.24 -10.68 -2.16
N VAL A 167 -15.02 -10.21 -1.93
CA VAL A 167 -14.24 -10.57 -0.74
C VAL A 167 -14.71 -9.82 0.50
N LEU A 168 -14.79 -8.49 0.44
CA LEU A 168 -15.17 -7.68 1.61
C LEU A 168 -16.55 -8.06 2.19
N PRO A 169 -17.62 -8.24 1.39
CA PRO A 169 -18.92 -8.62 1.93
C PRO A 169 -18.89 -10.03 2.53
N ALA A 170 -18.17 -10.96 1.90
CA ALA A 170 -18.05 -12.33 2.40
C ALA A 170 -17.34 -12.40 3.76
N LEU A 171 -16.22 -11.69 3.92
CA LEU A 171 -15.51 -11.58 5.20
C LEU A 171 -16.38 -10.91 6.27
N THR A 172 -17.10 -9.86 5.89
CA THR A 172 -18.06 -9.18 6.79
C THR A 172 -19.18 -10.13 7.24
N SER A 173 -19.62 -11.04 6.37
CA SER A 173 -20.60 -12.09 6.69
C SER A 173 -20.02 -13.28 7.46
N GLY A 174 -18.72 -13.26 7.81
CA GLY A 174 -18.06 -14.29 8.59
C GLY A 174 -17.56 -15.50 7.77
N LYS A 175 -17.52 -15.41 6.44
CA LYS A 175 -16.88 -16.44 5.60
C LYS A 175 -15.36 -16.33 5.70
N SER A 176 -14.68 -17.46 5.49
CA SER A 176 -13.22 -17.50 5.42
C SER A 176 -12.72 -17.03 4.04
N LEU A 177 -11.54 -16.41 3.98
CA LEU A 177 -10.84 -16.06 2.74
C LEU A 177 -10.71 -17.26 1.82
N VAL A 178 -10.28 -18.41 2.35
CA VAL A 178 -10.11 -19.65 1.56
C VAL A 178 -11.42 -20.04 0.85
N SER A 179 -12.56 -19.95 1.54
CA SER A 179 -13.86 -20.29 0.94
C SER A 179 -14.30 -19.34 -0.18
N VAL A 180 -13.72 -18.12 -0.21
CA VAL A 180 -14.10 -17.05 -1.14
C VAL A 180 -13.20 -17.02 -2.38
N LEU A 181 -12.00 -17.60 -2.31
CA LEU A 181 -11.04 -17.61 -3.44
C LEU A 181 -11.67 -18.03 -4.78
N PRO A 182 -12.47 -19.12 -4.89
CA PRO A 182 -13.04 -19.51 -6.18
C PRO A 182 -14.06 -18.51 -6.74
N ALA A 183 -14.77 -17.79 -5.88
CA ALA A 183 -15.70 -16.74 -6.30
C ALA A 183 -14.92 -15.49 -6.74
N TRP A 184 -13.86 -15.14 -6.02
CA TRP A 184 -13.02 -13.99 -6.33
C TRP A 184 -12.26 -14.18 -7.66
N GLN A 185 -11.64 -15.34 -7.88
CA GLN A 185 -10.98 -15.68 -9.15
C GLN A 185 -11.95 -15.56 -10.32
N ARG A 186 -13.17 -16.09 -10.18
CA ARG A 186 -14.20 -16.01 -11.22
C ARG A 186 -14.57 -14.57 -11.58
N GLU A 187 -14.71 -13.70 -10.58
CA GLU A 187 -15.04 -12.30 -10.82
C GLU A 187 -13.88 -11.58 -11.52
N ILE A 188 -12.63 -11.81 -11.10
CA ILE A 188 -11.44 -11.30 -11.80
C ILE A 188 -11.45 -11.77 -13.26
N SER A 189 -11.71 -13.07 -13.52
CA SER A 189 -11.80 -13.60 -14.88
C SER A 189 -12.90 -12.93 -15.70
N ASN A 190 -14.04 -12.59 -15.10
CA ASN A 190 -15.14 -11.93 -15.78
C ASN A 190 -14.77 -10.49 -16.17
N GLN A 191 -14.14 -9.73 -15.25
CA GLN A 191 -13.63 -8.38 -15.52
C GLN A 191 -12.60 -8.41 -16.66
N ALA A 192 -11.68 -9.38 -16.64
CA ALA A 192 -10.71 -9.55 -17.71
C ALA A 192 -11.38 -9.85 -19.07
N ARG A 193 -12.35 -10.77 -19.12
CA ARG A 193 -13.08 -11.09 -20.36
C ARG A 193 -13.89 -9.90 -20.88
N ALA A 194 -14.46 -9.08 -20.00
CA ALA A 194 -15.19 -7.88 -20.37
C ALA A 194 -14.29 -6.85 -21.09
N GLU A 195 -13.01 -6.79 -20.71
CA GLU A 195 -11.97 -6.00 -21.39
C GLU A 195 -11.30 -6.74 -22.58
N GLY A 196 -11.85 -7.87 -23.02
CA GLY A 196 -11.41 -8.59 -24.22
C GLY A 196 -10.24 -9.57 -24.02
N TYR A 197 -9.86 -9.88 -22.78
CA TYR A 197 -8.80 -10.84 -22.50
C TYR A 197 -9.27 -12.29 -22.69
N GLN A 198 -8.36 -13.14 -23.18
CA GLN A 198 -8.48 -14.59 -23.05
C GLN A 198 -7.96 -15.01 -21.67
N VAL A 199 -8.75 -15.80 -20.94
CA VAL A 199 -8.45 -16.16 -19.54
C VAL A 199 -8.23 -17.67 -19.43
N VAL A 200 -7.08 -18.05 -18.86
CA VAL A 200 -6.78 -19.40 -18.37
C VAL A 200 -6.80 -19.33 -16.85
N ASN A 201 -7.55 -20.24 -16.24
CA ASN A 201 -7.64 -20.37 -14.79
C ASN A 201 -6.89 -21.63 -14.36
N GLU A 202 -6.12 -21.51 -13.28
CA GLU A 202 -5.53 -22.63 -12.54
C GLU A 202 -6.42 -23.02 -11.35
#